data_AF-A0A7C4SQT6-F1
#
_entry.id   AF-A0A7C4SQT6-F1
#
_cell.length_a   1.000
_cell.length_b   1.000
_cell.length_c   1.000
_cell.angle_alpha   90.00
_cell.angle_beta   90.00
_cell.angle_gamma   90.00
#
_symmetry.space_group_name_H-M   'P 1'
#
loop_
_entity.id
_entity.type
_entity.pdbx_description
1 polymer ?
#
loop_
_entity_poly.entity_id
_entity_poly.type
_entity_poly.pdbx_seq_one_letter_code
_entity_poly.pdbx_strand_id
1 'polypeptide(L)'
;MAEGFVASRESILTVVLGILEKMDEEGTFDCEIGPDTWLVADLGLESIDVVVLGTEVQECFGVTLPFAEFLAEIGQREIRDLQVREFVEFVYRSLNGAA
;
A
#
# COMPACT_ATOMS: atom_id res chain seq x y z
N MET A 1 -11.18 5.25 -27.09
CA MET A 1 -11.24 6.43 -26.21
C MET A 1 -10.62 5.99 -24.90
N ALA A 2 -9.50 6.57 -24.51
CA ALA A 2 -8.80 6.19 -23.28
C ALA A 2 -9.56 6.82 -22.11
N GLU A 3 -10.32 6.02 -21.38
CA GLU A 3 -10.87 6.43 -20.10
C GLU A 3 -9.70 6.67 -19.16
N GLY A 4 -9.49 7.93 -18.77
CA GLY A 4 -8.53 8.26 -17.71
C GLY A 4 -9.03 7.60 -16.44
N PHE A 5 -8.42 6.48 -16.06
CA PHE A 5 -8.73 5.80 -14.82
C PHE A 5 -8.21 6.67 -13.68
N VAL A 6 -9.06 7.57 -13.15
CA VAL A 6 -8.80 8.22 -11.87
C VAL A 6 -8.81 7.11 -10.83
N ALA A 7 -7.62 6.70 -10.41
CA ALA A 7 -7.49 5.80 -9.29
C ALA A 7 -8.05 6.49 -8.06
N SER A 8 -9.23 6.06 -7.65
CA SER A 8 -9.91 6.54 -6.44
C SER A 8 -9.36 5.80 -5.23
N ARG A 9 -9.42 6.43 -4.05
CA ARG A 9 -8.99 5.82 -2.78
C ARG A 9 -9.59 4.43 -2.57
N GLU A 10 -10.87 4.26 -2.91
CA GLU A 10 -11.58 2.97 -2.81
C GLU A 10 -11.02 1.89 -3.76
N SER A 11 -10.65 2.25 -4.99
CA SER A 11 -10.02 1.30 -5.93
C SER A 11 -8.63 0.92 -5.45
N ILE A 12 -7.84 1.88 -4.96
CA ILE A 12 -6.50 1.63 -4.43
C ILE A 12 -6.61 0.75 -3.19
N LEU A 13 -7.52 1.07 -2.27
CA LEU A 13 -7.78 0.25 -1.08
C LEU A 13 -8.17 -1.18 -1.47
N THR A 14 -9.11 -1.36 -2.40
CA THR A 14 -9.50 -2.69 -2.89
C THR A 14 -8.30 -3.47 -3.45
N VAL A 15 -7.42 -2.80 -4.22
CA VAL A 15 -6.21 -3.44 -4.76
C VAL A 15 -5.23 -3.81 -3.64
N VAL A 16 -4.98 -2.91 -2.71
CA VAL A 16 -4.09 -3.13 -1.56
C VAL A 16 -4.60 -4.28 -0.69
N LEU A 17 -5.90 -4.28 -0.35
CA LEU A 17 -6.52 -5.36 0.40
C LEU A 17 -6.42 -6.69 -0.34
N GLY A 18 -6.70 -6.71 -1.65
CA GLY A 18 -6.59 -7.94 -2.44
C GLY A 18 -5.16 -8.48 -2.55
N ILE A 19 -4.14 -7.62 -2.51
CA ILE A 19 -2.73 -8.05 -2.45
C ILE A 19 -2.40 -8.57 -1.05
N LEU A 20 -2.84 -7.88 0.00
CA LEU A 20 -2.65 -8.31 1.38
C LEU A 20 -3.32 -9.67 1.64
N GLU A 21 -4.55 -9.87 1.17
CA GLU A 21 -5.24 -11.17 1.25
C GLU A 21 -4.51 -12.28 0.48
N LYS A 22 -3.87 -11.95 -0.65
CA LYS A 22 -3.01 -12.91 -1.37
C LYS A 22 -1.72 -13.22 -0.61
N MET A 23 -1.18 -12.28 0.14
CA MET A 23 -0.02 -12.52 1.00
C MET A 23 -0.43 -13.34 2.24
N ASP A 24 -1.68 -13.18 2.69
CA ASP A 24 -2.32 -13.94 3.76
C ASP A 24 -2.97 -15.24 3.28
N GLU A 25 -2.37 -15.95 2.32
CA GLU A 25 -2.94 -17.20 1.80
C GLU A 25 -3.18 -18.26 2.91
N GLU A 26 -2.52 -18.13 4.07
CA GLU A 26 -2.69 -19.01 5.24
C GLU A 26 -3.63 -18.46 6.34
N GLY A 27 -4.21 -17.26 6.19
CA GLY A 27 -5.07 -16.67 7.23
C GLY A 27 -4.31 -16.34 8.51
N THR A 28 -3.06 -15.91 8.36
CA THR A 28 -2.13 -15.59 9.44
C THR A 28 -2.43 -14.26 10.13
N PHE A 29 -3.17 -13.37 9.47
CA PHE A 29 -3.61 -12.12 10.09
C PHE A 29 -4.75 -12.40 11.09
N ASP A 30 -4.46 -12.21 12.37
CA ASP A 30 -5.44 -12.38 13.47
C ASP A 30 -6.44 -11.20 13.55
N CYS A 31 -6.37 -10.25 12.62
CA CYS A 31 -7.22 -9.07 12.58
C CYS A 31 -7.85 -8.82 11.21
N GLU A 32 -8.98 -8.10 11.19
CA GLU A 32 -9.62 -7.67 9.95
C GLU A 32 -8.79 -6.56 9.30
N ILE A 33 -8.31 -6.81 8.08
CA ILE A 33 -7.52 -5.83 7.34
C ILE A 33 -8.44 -4.68 6.90
N GLY A 34 -8.28 -3.53 7.53
CA GLY A 34 -9.02 -2.31 7.27
C GLY A 34 -8.13 -1.11 6.97
N PRO A 35 -8.71 0.04 6.63
CA PRO A 35 -7.94 1.27 6.36
C PRO A 35 -7.13 1.76 7.58
N ASP A 36 -7.59 1.47 8.79
CA ASP A 36 -6.92 1.87 10.04
C ASP A 36 -5.94 0.79 10.57
N THR A 37 -5.81 -0.32 9.85
CA THR A 37 -4.92 -1.43 10.21
C THR A 37 -3.47 -1.07 9.94
N TRP A 38 -2.59 -1.50 10.83
CA TRP A 38 -1.15 -1.25 10.76
C TRP A 38 -0.43 -2.40 10.07
N LEU A 39 0.23 -2.12 8.96
CA LEU A 39 0.98 -3.10 8.18
C LEU A 39 2.08 -3.78 9.02
N VAL A 40 2.79 -3.06 9.87
CA VAL A 40 3.93 -3.65 10.61
C VAL A 40 3.51 -4.08 12.02
N ALA A 41 2.73 -3.26 12.74
CA ALA A 41 2.33 -3.56 14.11
C ALA A 41 1.20 -4.58 14.20
N ASP A 42 0.26 -4.55 13.26
CA ASP A 42 -0.96 -5.37 13.30
C ASP A 42 -0.78 -6.62 12.43
N LEU A 43 -0.31 -6.44 11.20
CA LEU A 43 -0.08 -7.55 10.26
C LEU A 43 1.32 -8.17 10.39
N GLY A 44 2.26 -7.52 11.08
CA GLY A 44 3.61 -8.05 11.24
C GLY A 44 4.46 -7.98 9.97
N LEU A 45 4.07 -7.21 8.96
CA LEU A 45 4.78 -7.12 7.68
C LEU A 45 6.20 -6.59 7.89
N GLU A 46 7.17 -7.25 7.27
CA GLU A 46 8.54 -6.77 7.25
C GLU A 46 8.72 -5.67 6.19
N SER A 47 9.86 -4.98 6.24
CA SER A 47 10.19 -3.97 5.23
C SER A 47 10.19 -4.54 3.79
N ILE A 48 10.43 -5.85 3.63
CA ILE A 48 10.36 -6.54 2.34
C ILE A 48 8.92 -6.69 1.87
N ASP A 49 8.00 -7.08 2.75
CA ASP A 49 6.58 -7.24 2.42
C ASP A 49 5.96 -5.93 1.94
N VAL A 50 6.33 -4.81 2.57
CA VAL A 50 5.89 -3.47 2.14
C VAL A 50 6.42 -3.12 0.74
N VAL A 51 7.66 -3.51 0.41
CA VAL A 51 8.23 -3.34 -0.94
C VAL A 51 7.49 -4.19 -1.96
N VAL A 52 7.16 -5.44 -1.62
CA VAL A 52 6.41 -6.35 -2.50
C VAL A 52 5.00 -5.81 -2.74
N LEU A 53 4.28 -5.43 -1.69
CA LEU A 53 2.95 -4.80 -1.77
C LEU A 53 2.99 -3.56 -2.69
N GLY A 54 3.99 -2.70 -2.51
CA GLY A 54 4.19 -1.53 -3.36
C GLY A 54 4.49 -1.86 -4.82
N THR A 55 5.22 -2.93 -5.08
CA THR A 55 5.53 -3.40 -6.45
C THR A 55 4.28 -3.93 -7.14
N GLU A 56 3.49 -4.76 -6.46
CA GLU A 56 2.24 -5.30 -6.99
C GLU A 56 1.25 -4.17 -7.33
N VAL A 57 1.15 -3.13 -6.47
CA VAL A 57 0.33 -1.94 -6.74
C VAL A 57 0.84 -1.20 -7.98
N GLN A 58 2.15 -0.97 -8.09
CA GLN A 58 2.76 -0.30 -9.25
C GLN A 58 2.48 -1.05 -10.56
N GLU A 59 2.62 -2.37 -10.56
CA GLU A 59 2.32 -3.23 -11.72
C GLU A 59 0.83 -3.18 -12.06
N CYS A 60 -0.05 -3.18 -11.05
CA CYS A 60 -1.50 -3.13 -11.25
C CYS A 60 -1.97 -1.81 -11.89
N PHE A 61 -1.40 -0.68 -11.45
CA PHE A 61 -1.73 0.65 -11.99
C PHE A 61 -0.84 1.07 -13.16
N GLY A 62 0.22 0.33 -13.46
CA GLY A 62 1.20 0.66 -14.51
C GLY A 62 1.96 1.96 -14.26
N VAL A 63 2.23 2.29 -12.99
CA VAL A 63 2.93 3.53 -12.59
C VAL A 63 4.18 3.25 -11.77
N THR A 64 5.13 4.18 -11.79
CA THR A 64 6.26 4.16 -10.87
C THR A 64 5.95 5.03 -9.66
N LEU A 65 5.85 4.40 -8.48
CA LEU A 65 5.66 5.08 -7.22
C LEU A 65 7.03 5.26 -6.55
N PRO A 66 7.34 6.41 -5.95
CA PRO A 66 8.62 6.64 -5.28
C PRO A 66 8.68 5.92 -3.92
N PHE A 67 8.58 4.59 -3.94
CA PHE A 67 8.64 3.74 -2.74
C PHE A 67 9.95 3.89 -1.99
N ALA A 68 11.05 4.12 -2.70
CA ALA A 68 12.35 4.36 -2.07
C ALA A 68 12.32 5.59 -1.15
N GLU A 69 11.67 6.68 -1.56
CA GLU A 69 11.51 7.88 -0.73
C GLU A 69 10.57 7.61 0.45
N PHE A 70 9.43 6.97 0.17
CA PHE A 70 8.45 6.63 1.20
C PHE A 70 9.02 5.70 2.29
N LEU A 71 9.76 4.67 1.90
CA LEU A 71 10.44 3.76 2.82
C LEU A 71 11.58 4.45 3.56
N ALA A 72 12.29 5.39 2.92
CA ALA A 72 13.29 6.20 3.60
C ALA A 72 12.65 7.11 4.65
N GLU A 73 11.46 7.67 4.40
CA GLU A 73 10.69 8.41 5.42
C GLU A 73 10.26 7.49 6.57
N ILE A 74 9.70 6.31 6.29
CA ILE A 74 9.30 5.35 7.34
C ILE A 74 10.52 4.85 8.12
N GLY A 75 11.62 4.55 7.45
CA GLY A 75 12.87 4.11 8.08
C GLY A 75 13.51 5.16 9.00
N GLN A 76 13.20 6.44 8.78
CA GLN A 76 13.57 7.56 9.65
C GLN A 76 12.60 7.80 10.81
N ARG A 77 11.38 7.25 10.76
CA ARG A 77 10.44 7.30 11.89
C ARG A 77 10.90 6.36 12.99
N GLU A 78 10.68 6.78 14.24
CA GLU A 78 10.99 5.98 15.44
C GLU A 78 10.14 4.69 15.47
N ILE A 79 8.95 4.76 14.88
CA ILE A 79 8.03 3.65 14.66
C ILE A 79 7.97 3.40 13.16
N ARG A 80 8.56 2.30 12.69
CA ARG A 80 8.58 1.89 11.26
C ARG A 80 7.25 1.30 10.82
N ASP A 81 6.17 1.90 11.28
CA ASP A 81 4.84 1.38 11.12
C ASP A 81 4.03 2.26 10.20
N LEU A 82 3.18 1.60 9.42
CA LEU A 82 2.42 2.23 8.36
C LEU A 82 1.00 1.70 8.38
N GLN A 83 0.03 2.61 8.34
CA GLN A 83 -1.36 2.22 8.19
C GLN A 83 -1.73 2.04 6.73
N VAL A 84 -2.67 1.13 6.46
CA VAL A 84 -3.22 0.91 5.12
C VAL A 84 -3.73 2.23 4.53
N ARG A 85 -4.40 3.09 5.31
CA ARG A 85 -4.86 4.41 4.85
C ARG A 85 -3.73 5.35 4.44
N GLU A 86 -2.59 5.34 5.15
CA GLU A 86 -1.42 6.18 4.82
C GLU A 86 -0.82 5.73 3.50
N PHE A 87 -0.71 4.41 3.30
CA PHE A 87 -0.27 3.82 2.04
C PHE A 87 -1.21 4.17 0.89
N VAL A 88 -2.53 4.01 1.08
CA VAL A 88 -3.54 4.34 0.07
C VAL A 88 -3.52 5.83 -0.27
N GLU A 89 -3.37 6.70 0.72
CA GLU A 89 -3.22 8.15 0.51
C GLU A 89 -1.94 8.48 -0.27
N PHE A 90 -0.82 7.83 0.03
CA PHE A 90 0.44 8.00 -0.71
C PHE A 90 0.27 7.61 -2.19
N VAL A 91 -0.29 6.43 -2.46
CA VAL A 91 -0.56 5.95 -3.81
C VAL A 91 -1.53 6.89 -4.53
N TYR A 92 -2.62 7.29 -3.87
CA TYR A 92 -3.62 8.20 -4.42
C TYR A 92 -3.01 9.54 -4.81
N ARG A 93 -2.18 10.12 -3.93
CA ARG A 93 -1.45 11.37 -4.21
C ARG A 93 -0.45 11.22 -5.33
N SER A 94 0.23 10.09 -5.46
CA SER A 94 1.16 9.88 -6.56
C SER A 94 0.44 9.70 -7.90
N LEU A 95 -0.74 9.06 -7.89
CA LEU A 95 -1.57 8.86 -9.08
C LEU A 95 -2.31 10.13 -9.54
N ASN A 96 -2.74 10.98 -8.60
CA ASN A 96 -3.47 12.21 -8.89
C ASN A 96 -2.60 13.49 -8.87
N GLY A 97 -1.42 13.41 -8.26
CA GLY A 97 -0.49 14.53 -8.08
C GLY A 97 0.70 14.51 -9.03
N ALA A 98 0.75 13.58 -9.99
CA ALA A 98 1.65 13.66 -11.13
C ALA A 98 1.11 14.70 -12.13
N ALA A 99 1.35 15.97 -11.83
CA ALA A 99 1.18 17.12 -12.72
C ALA A 99 2.52 17.82 -12.94
#